data_AF-A0A9D5A624-F1
#
_entry.id   AF-A0A9D5A624-F1
#
_cell.length_a   1.000
_cell.length_b   1.000
_cell.length_c   1.000
_cell.angle_alpha   90.00
_cell.angle_beta   90.00
_cell.angle_gamma   90.00
#
_symmetry.space_group_name_H-M   'P 1'
#
loop_
_entity.id
_entity.type
_entity.pdbx_description
1 polymer ?
#
loop_
_entity_poly.entity_id
_entity_poly.type
_entity_poly.pdbx_seq_one_letter_code
_entity_poly.pdbx_strand_id
1 'polypeptide(L)'
;MARDLLDLFSMKNWRCSWSLAATIASVLVLVSVVHLFLFPFTPSFDYFKLASNSCVSTNASVELINSHGWDEPVIDLKNRFPGDLHGSVPYKGAPWKAEIGQWLAGCHSITKEINVSEIIGGNDCKNDCSGLGVCNRELGQCRCFHGYAGDGCTDKLELECNFPGSPVEPFGRWVVSICPANCDKTRAMCFCGEGTKYPSRPLAETCGFQFNPPSEPGGPKLVNWTIVDQDVFTTNGSIPGWCNVDPVGAYAGKVKFKEECDCKYDGLWGRFCEVSVQSVCINQCSGHGQCRGGFCQCDNGWYGADCSTPSVISSIREWPSWLRPARVDVPDNIHVSEKIINLNAVVAKKRPLIYIYDLPPEYNSLLLEGRHFKLECVNRIYDGNNATLWTEHLYGAQMAIYESLLASPHRTLNGEEADFFFVPVLDSCIITRSDDAPHLSMERHKGLRSSLTLEYYKSAYYHIVEQYPYWNRSSGRDHIWFFSWDEGACYAPKEIWNSTMLVHWGNTNTKHNRSTTAYWADKWDEISTHMRGIHPCFDPDKDLVLPAWKVPDANVLASKFWARPREKRKTLFFFNGNLGPAYPQGRPQVSYVY
;
A
#
# COMPACT_ATOMS: atom_id res chain seq x y z
N MET A 1 26.68 -39.83 -23.25
CA MET A 1 27.85 -40.73 -23.10
C MET A 1 29.00 -39.85 -22.63
N ALA A 2 29.12 -39.57 -21.33
CA ALA A 2 29.67 -40.43 -20.28
C ALA A 2 31.20 -40.58 -20.42
N ARG A 3 31.90 -39.94 -19.47
CA ARG A 3 33.36 -39.74 -19.27
C ARG A 3 33.78 -38.29 -19.51
N ASP A 4 34.71 -37.83 -18.70
CA ASP A 4 35.36 -36.50 -18.68
C ASP A 4 34.78 -35.43 -17.73
N LEU A 5 34.28 -35.85 -16.56
CA LEU A 5 34.15 -34.97 -15.38
C LEU A 5 34.57 -35.67 -14.07
N LEU A 6 35.45 -36.67 -14.16
CA LEU A 6 35.95 -37.46 -13.03
C LEU A 6 37.42 -37.20 -12.65
N ASP A 7 38.09 -36.20 -13.25
CA ASP A 7 39.52 -35.93 -13.01
C ASP A 7 39.82 -34.69 -12.12
N LEU A 8 38.82 -34.13 -11.44
CA LEU A 8 39.04 -33.00 -10.52
C LEU A 8 39.20 -33.40 -9.04
N PHE A 9 39.21 -34.70 -8.72
CA PHE A 9 39.43 -35.18 -7.35
C PHE A 9 40.59 -36.19 -7.24
N SER A 10 41.75 -35.85 -7.82
CA SER A 10 43.01 -36.44 -7.36
C SER A 10 43.57 -35.61 -6.21
N MET A 11 43.00 -35.79 -5.02
CA MET A 11 43.54 -35.26 -3.78
C MET A 11 44.87 -35.96 -3.44
N LYS A 12 45.99 -35.28 -3.66
CA LYS A 12 47.25 -35.62 -3.01
C LYS A 12 47.82 -34.40 -2.30
N ASN A 13 47.91 -34.53 -0.99
CA ASN A 13 48.66 -33.70 -0.04
C ASN A 13 48.06 -32.36 0.37
N TRP A 14 46.93 -32.40 1.07
CA TRP A 14 46.71 -31.43 2.17
C TRP A 14 46.99 -32.12 3.50
N ARG A 15 48.15 -31.81 4.11
CA ARG A 15 48.37 -32.06 5.54
C ARG A 15 47.50 -31.07 6.32
N CYS A 16 46.21 -31.37 6.39
CA CYS A 16 45.26 -30.65 7.22
C CYS A 16 45.58 -31.04 8.67
N SER A 17 46.11 -30.12 9.45
CA SER A 17 46.23 -30.31 10.90
C SER A 17 44.87 -30.72 11.45
N TRP A 18 44.82 -31.71 12.34
CA TRP A 18 43.58 -32.11 13.02
C TRP A 18 42.89 -30.93 13.69
N SER A 19 43.66 -29.90 14.08
CA SER A 19 43.09 -28.63 14.57
C SER A 19 42.33 -27.87 13.48
N LEU A 20 42.82 -27.80 12.24
CA LEU A 20 42.17 -27.08 11.14
C LEU A 20 40.88 -27.80 10.71
N ALA A 21 40.90 -29.12 10.63
CA ALA A 21 39.71 -29.92 10.35
C ALA A 21 38.65 -29.77 11.45
N ALA A 22 39.06 -29.79 12.73
CA ALA A 22 38.17 -29.52 13.85
C ALA A 22 37.62 -28.09 13.84
N THR A 23 38.43 -27.10 13.45
CA THR A 23 37.99 -25.69 13.35
C THR A 23 36.98 -25.51 12.22
N ILE A 24 37.21 -26.11 11.05
CA ILE A 24 36.27 -26.06 9.92
C ILE A 24 34.97 -26.80 10.28
N ALA A 25 35.05 -27.96 10.92
CA ALA A 25 33.86 -28.68 11.39
C ALA A 25 33.08 -27.88 12.44
N SER A 26 33.76 -27.25 13.41
CA SER A 26 33.13 -26.37 14.38
C SER A 26 32.52 -25.14 13.74
N VAL A 27 33.17 -24.51 12.75
CA VAL A 27 32.60 -23.36 12.02
C VAL A 27 31.40 -23.79 11.18
N LEU A 28 31.43 -24.96 10.51
CA LEU A 28 30.28 -25.47 9.76
C LEU A 28 29.11 -25.83 10.68
N VAL A 29 29.37 -26.42 11.84
CA VAL A 29 28.34 -26.67 12.86
C VAL A 29 27.82 -25.35 13.41
N LEU A 30 28.68 -24.36 13.68
CA LEU A 30 28.26 -23.05 14.18
C LEU A 30 27.44 -22.30 13.13
N VAL A 31 27.84 -22.33 11.85
CA VAL A 31 27.09 -21.71 10.73
C VAL A 31 25.76 -22.44 10.51
N SER A 32 25.73 -23.77 10.64
CA SER A 32 24.48 -24.56 10.53
C SER A 32 23.54 -24.33 11.71
N VAL A 33 24.08 -24.23 12.93
CA VAL A 33 23.34 -23.87 14.15
C VAL A 33 22.86 -22.44 14.05
N VAL A 34 23.69 -21.49 13.62
CA VAL A 34 23.31 -20.10 13.37
C VAL A 34 22.25 -20.00 12.27
N HIS A 35 22.30 -20.82 11.21
CA HIS A 35 21.21 -20.88 10.22
C HIS A 35 19.94 -21.51 10.79
N LEU A 36 20.04 -22.52 11.66
CA LEU A 36 18.91 -23.14 12.37
C LEU A 36 18.26 -22.22 13.42
N PHE A 37 19.02 -21.30 14.02
CA PHE A 37 18.57 -20.40 15.10
C PHE A 37 18.29 -18.95 14.64
N LEU A 38 18.91 -18.45 13.56
CA LEU A 38 18.62 -17.12 12.99
C LEU A 38 17.63 -17.16 11.83
N PHE A 39 17.49 -18.30 11.16
CA PHE A 39 16.39 -18.55 10.24
C PHE A 39 15.59 -19.71 10.80
N PRO A 40 14.43 -19.49 11.45
CA PRO A 40 13.53 -20.61 11.65
C PRO A 40 13.31 -21.23 10.27
N PHE A 41 13.48 -22.56 10.17
CA PHE A 41 12.98 -23.33 9.03
C PHE A 41 11.59 -22.76 8.73
N THR A 42 11.48 -22.01 7.63
CA THR A 42 10.22 -21.41 7.23
C THR A 42 9.24 -22.57 7.18
N PRO A 43 8.17 -22.59 7.99
CA PRO A 43 7.13 -23.57 7.77
C PRO A 43 6.70 -23.42 6.31
N SER A 44 6.62 -24.53 5.58
CA SER A 44 5.82 -24.51 4.36
C SER A 44 4.47 -23.92 4.70
N PHE A 45 3.94 -23.05 3.82
CA PHE A 45 2.59 -22.52 3.90
C PHE A 45 1.52 -23.62 3.67
N ASP A 46 1.63 -24.77 4.34
CA ASP A 46 0.63 -25.85 4.33
C ASP A 46 -0.67 -25.45 5.07
N TYR A 47 -0.72 -24.25 5.66
CA TYR A 47 -1.95 -23.69 6.21
C TYR A 47 -3.02 -23.48 5.13
N PHE A 48 -2.67 -23.02 3.93
CA PHE A 48 -3.64 -22.85 2.84
C PHE A 48 -4.17 -24.18 2.32
N LYS A 49 -3.42 -25.29 2.44
CA LYS A 49 -3.97 -26.63 2.17
C LYS A 49 -5.03 -27.01 3.20
N LEU A 50 -4.80 -26.75 4.49
CA LEU A 50 -5.80 -27.00 5.55
C LEU A 50 -7.02 -26.06 5.43
N ALA A 51 -6.82 -24.81 5.04
CA ALA A 51 -7.88 -23.83 4.83
C ALA A 51 -8.65 -24.05 3.50
N SER A 52 -8.05 -24.72 2.50
CA SER A 52 -8.76 -25.12 1.27
C SER A 52 -9.94 -26.04 1.56
N ASN A 53 -9.82 -26.89 2.60
CA ASN A 53 -10.92 -27.74 3.07
C ASN A 53 -12.00 -26.98 3.87
N SER A 54 -11.71 -25.78 4.38
CA SER A 54 -12.68 -24.97 5.12
C SER A 54 -13.62 -24.15 4.21
N CYS A 55 -13.31 -24.07 2.92
CA CYS A 55 -14.12 -23.36 1.93
C CYS A 55 -15.17 -24.26 1.25
N VAL A 56 -15.25 -25.55 1.63
CA VAL A 56 -16.36 -26.43 1.28
C VAL A 56 -17.54 -26.10 2.18
N SER A 57 -18.66 -25.76 1.57
CA SER A 57 -19.94 -25.54 2.24
C SER A 57 -20.31 -26.78 3.08
N THR A 58 -20.34 -26.64 4.40
CA THR A 58 -21.02 -27.58 5.29
C THR A 58 -22.52 -27.37 5.23
N ASN A 59 -23.12 -27.58 4.06
CA ASN A 59 -24.57 -27.79 3.95
C ASN A 59 -24.88 -29.27 4.22
N ALA A 60 -24.80 -29.66 5.50
CA ALA A 60 -25.55 -30.79 6.01
C ALA A 60 -25.75 -30.56 7.52
N SER A 61 -27.00 -30.67 7.93
CA SER A 61 -27.48 -30.70 9.30
C SER A 61 -26.56 -31.47 10.25
N VAL A 62 -26.48 -30.96 11.47
CA VAL A 62 -25.94 -31.64 12.65
C VAL A 62 -26.38 -33.10 12.68
N GLU A 63 -25.47 -34.02 12.37
CA GLU A 63 -25.38 -35.33 13.01
C GLU A 63 -23.94 -35.84 12.90
N LEU A 64 -23.35 -36.08 14.05
CA LEU A 64 -21.99 -36.55 14.23
C LEU A 64 -21.92 -38.03 13.80
N ILE A 65 -21.72 -38.32 12.51
CA ILE A 65 -21.45 -39.68 12.06
C ILE A 65 -19.94 -39.92 12.06
N ASN A 66 -19.51 -40.79 12.97
CA ASN A 66 -18.19 -41.41 12.97
C ASN A 66 -17.98 -42.27 11.71
N SER A 67 -16.77 -42.20 11.18
CA SER A 67 -16.10 -43.13 10.24
C SER A 67 -16.78 -43.40 8.89
N HIS A 68 -16.17 -42.94 7.80
CA HIS A 68 -15.32 -43.77 6.91
C HIS A 68 -14.82 -42.92 5.74
N GLY A 69 -13.57 -43.15 5.34
CA GLY A 69 -12.84 -42.35 4.37
C GLY A 69 -13.55 -42.16 3.03
N TRP A 70 -13.69 -40.90 2.66
CA TRP A 70 -13.76 -40.45 1.28
C TRP A 70 -12.75 -39.32 1.15
N ASP A 71 -11.62 -39.63 0.51
CA ASP A 71 -10.68 -38.63 0.01
C ASP A 71 -11.43 -37.79 -1.04
N GLU A 72 -11.91 -36.61 -0.65
CA GLU A 72 -12.10 -35.54 -1.63
C GLU A 72 -10.72 -35.20 -2.21
N PRO A 73 -10.56 -35.09 -3.54
CA PRO A 73 -9.28 -34.80 -4.13
C PRO A 73 -8.83 -33.42 -3.64
N VAL A 74 -7.68 -33.37 -2.98
CA VAL A 74 -6.99 -32.12 -2.62
C VAL A 74 -6.90 -31.28 -3.89
N ILE A 75 -7.68 -30.20 -3.97
CA ILE A 75 -7.70 -29.32 -5.13
C ILE A 75 -6.30 -28.72 -5.26
N ASP A 76 -5.60 -29.05 -6.33
CA ASP A 76 -4.31 -28.45 -6.65
C ASP A 76 -4.53 -27.01 -7.15
N LEU A 77 -4.69 -26.10 -6.20
CA LEU A 77 -4.93 -24.67 -6.47
C LEU A 77 -3.78 -24.04 -7.27
N LYS A 78 -2.55 -24.57 -7.18
CA LYS A 78 -1.40 -24.04 -7.93
C LYS A 78 -1.52 -24.30 -9.42
N ASN A 79 -1.95 -25.50 -9.79
CA ASN A 79 -2.20 -25.84 -11.20
C ASN A 79 -3.48 -25.17 -11.73
N ARG A 80 -4.50 -24.99 -10.88
CA ARG A 80 -5.77 -24.38 -11.28
C ARG A 80 -5.72 -22.86 -11.41
N PHE A 81 -4.93 -22.20 -10.57
CA PHE A 81 -4.73 -20.76 -10.54
C PHE A 81 -3.22 -20.44 -10.53
N PRO A 82 -2.54 -20.62 -11.67
CA PRO A 82 -1.12 -20.31 -11.78
C PRO A 82 -0.90 -18.80 -11.59
N GLY A 83 0.27 -18.45 -11.05
CA GLY A 83 0.69 -17.05 -11.00
C GLY A 83 0.84 -16.48 -12.41
N ASP A 84 0.58 -15.19 -12.55
CA ASP A 84 0.86 -14.43 -13.76
C ASP A 84 2.38 -14.24 -13.97
N LEU A 85 2.72 -13.61 -15.10
CA LEU A 85 4.11 -13.29 -15.45
C LEU A 85 4.78 -12.33 -14.44
N HIS A 86 4.00 -11.69 -13.57
CA HIS A 86 4.44 -10.79 -12.53
C HIS A 86 4.44 -11.48 -11.15
N GLY A 87 4.33 -12.81 -11.06
CA GLY A 87 4.40 -13.55 -9.80
C GLY A 87 3.21 -13.30 -8.85
N SER A 88 2.10 -12.77 -9.38
CA SER A 88 0.87 -12.50 -8.63
C SER A 88 -0.24 -13.47 -9.06
N VAL A 89 -1.26 -13.67 -8.23
CA VAL A 89 -2.49 -14.34 -8.66
C VAL A 89 -3.63 -13.34 -8.62
N PRO A 90 -4.17 -12.92 -9.77
CA PRO A 90 -5.36 -12.08 -9.83
C PRO A 90 -6.57 -12.82 -9.27
N TYR A 91 -7.20 -12.28 -8.23
CA TYR A 91 -8.48 -12.75 -7.73
C TYR A 91 -9.50 -11.62 -7.80
N LYS A 92 -10.57 -11.87 -8.56
CA LYS A 92 -11.61 -10.88 -8.86
C LYS A 92 -11.05 -9.56 -9.40
N GLY A 93 -9.92 -9.59 -10.13
CA GLY A 93 -9.31 -8.39 -10.72
C GLY A 93 -8.30 -7.66 -9.82
N ALA A 94 -8.21 -7.99 -8.53
CA ALA A 94 -7.15 -7.48 -7.66
C ALA A 94 -5.96 -8.46 -7.64
N PRO A 95 -4.71 -7.98 -7.75
CA PRO A 95 -3.52 -8.82 -7.63
C PRO A 95 -3.26 -9.22 -6.17
N TRP A 96 -2.87 -10.48 -5.94
CA TRP A 96 -2.57 -11.01 -4.61
C TRP A 96 -1.29 -11.83 -4.59
N LYS A 97 -0.71 -11.99 -3.39
CA LYS A 97 0.29 -13.05 -3.12
C LYS A 97 -0.26 -14.36 -3.66
N ALA A 98 0.56 -15.13 -4.37
CA ALA A 98 0.09 -16.29 -5.12
C ALA A 98 -0.74 -17.25 -4.26
N GLU A 99 -0.28 -17.57 -3.05
CA GLU A 99 -0.97 -18.45 -2.12
C GLU A 99 -2.32 -17.88 -1.64
N ILE A 100 -2.37 -16.57 -1.38
CA ILE A 100 -3.60 -15.88 -0.95
C ILE A 100 -4.61 -15.84 -2.10
N GLY A 101 -4.19 -15.43 -3.29
CA GLY A 101 -5.05 -15.36 -4.47
C GLY A 101 -5.61 -16.73 -4.83
N GLN A 102 -4.78 -17.78 -4.77
CA GLN A 102 -5.20 -19.18 -4.95
C GLN A 102 -6.25 -19.62 -3.93
N TRP A 103 -6.02 -19.32 -2.65
CA TRP A 103 -6.98 -19.63 -1.59
C TRP A 103 -8.30 -18.89 -1.80
N LEU A 104 -8.26 -17.59 -2.06
CA LEU A 104 -9.43 -16.77 -2.35
C LEU A 104 -10.22 -17.30 -3.56
N ALA A 105 -9.53 -17.75 -4.61
CA ALA A 105 -10.14 -18.35 -5.80
C ALA A 105 -10.82 -19.70 -5.53
N GLY A 106 -10.34 -20.46 -4.53
CA GLY A 106 -10.97 -21.68 -4.05
C GLY A 106 -12.22 -21.46 -3.19
N CYS A 107 -12.39 -20.25 -2.64
CA CYS A 107 -13.49 -19.93 -1.74
C CYS A 107 -14.61 -19.20 -2.49
N HIS A 108 -15.71 -19.91 -2.78
CA HIS A 108 -16.91 -19.31 -3.35
C HIS A 108 -18.03 -19.24 -2.32
N SER A 109 -18.53 -18.03 -2.07
CA SER A 109 -19.70 -17.84 -1.21
C SER A 109 -20.99 -18.20 -1.95
N ILE A 110 -21.78 -19.10 -1.35
CA ILE A 110 -23.14 -19.44 -1.79
C ILE A 110 -24.09 -18.36 -1.25
N THR A 111 -24.07 -17.17 -1.85
CA THR A 111 -25.11 -16.16 -1.63
C THR A 111 -25.96 -16.00 -2.89
N LYS A 112 -27.26 -15.84 -2.68
CA LYS A 112 -28.23 -15.60 -3.76
C LYS A 112 -27.96 -14.23 -4.38
N GLU A 113 -27.96 -14.17 -5.70
CA GLU A 113 -27.82 -12.93 -6.45
C GLU A 113 -29.15 -12.15 -6.48
N ILE A 114 -29.02 -10.82 -6.53
CA ILE A 114 -30.09 -9.86 -6.72
C ILE A 114 -29.79 -9.00 -7.95
N ASN A 115 -30.83 -8.50 -8.63
CA ASN A 115 -30.64 -7.53 -9.70
C ASN A 115 -30.49 -6.14 -9.10
N VAL A 116 -29.43 -5.45 -9.49
CA VAL A 116 -29.09 -4.08 -9.06
C VAL A 116 -29.03 -3.21 -10.30
N SER A 117 -29.57 -2.00 -10.22
CA SER A 117 -29.41 -1.00 -11.30
C SER A 117 -28.12 -0.23 -11.06
N GLU A 118 -27.12 -0.42 -11.92
CA GLU A 118 -25.86 0.34 -11.90
C GLU A 118 -26.01 1.61 -12.73
N ILE A 119 -25.49 2.73 -12.21
CA ILE A 119 -25.50 4.02 -12.91
C ILE A 119 -24.12 4.21 -13.54
N ILE A 120 -24.07 4.23 -14.88
CA ILE A 120 -22.84 4.47 -15.64
C ILE A 120 -22.74 5.97 -15.92
N GLY A 121 -21.69 6.60 -15.41
CA GLY A 121 -21.47 8.04 -15.49
C GLY A 121 -21.22 8.51 -16.93
N GLY A 122 -21.90 9.59 -17.32
CA GLY A 122 -21.78 10.22 -18.63
C GLY A 122 -21.49 11.72 -18.58
N ASN A 123 -21.22 12.29 -17.40
CA ASN A 123 -20.98 13.72 -17.27
C ASN A 123 -19.69 14.15 -17.98
N ASP A 124 -19.70 15.34 -18.56
CA ASP A 124 -18.51 15.94 -19.17
C ASP A 124 -17.75 16.79 -18.16
N CYS A 125 -16.42 16.80 -18.31
CA CYS A 125 -15.55 17.67 -17.55
C CYS A 125 -15.06 18.84 -18.39
N LYS A 126 -14.73 19.94 -17.72
CA LYS A 126 -14.19 21.15 -18.35
C LYS A 126 -12.93 20.82 -19.16
N ASN A 127 -12.96 21.13 -20.45
CA ASN A 127 -11.87 20.87 -21.41
C ASN A 127 -11.34 19.42 -21.41
N ASP A 128 -12.16 18.44 -21.01
CA ASP A 128 -11.72 17.04 -20.83
C ASP A 128 -10.46 16.94 -19.95
N CYS A 129 -10.42 17.76 -18.88
CA CYS A 129 -9.29 17.88 -17.96
C CYS A 129 -7.96 18.23 -18.64
N SER A 130 -8.00 18.80 -19.84
CA SER A 130 -6.86 19.24 -20.64
C SER A 130 -5.79 18.16 -20.88
N GLY A 131 -6.15 16.87 -20.76
CA GLY A 131 -5.19 15.76 -20.77
C GLY A 131 -4.23 15.71 -19.55
N LEU A 132 -4.49 16.55 -18.54
CA LEU A 132 -3.69 16.71 -17.32
C LEU A 132 -4.44 16.21 -16.08
N GLY A 133 -5.46 15.40 -16.29
CA GLY A 133 -6.20 14.70 -15.25
C GLY A 133 -7.15 13.65 -15.84
N VAL A 134 -7.89 12.99 -14.96
CA VAL A 134 -8.93 12.02 -15.32
C VAL A 134 -10.29 12.62 -14.99
N CYS A 135 -11.22 12.60 -15.94
CA CYS A 135 -12.58 13.08 -15.72
C CYS A 135 -13.37 12.07 -14.87
N ASN A 136 -13.78 12.46 -13.67
CA ASN A 136 -14.80 11.72 -12.93
C ASN A 136 -16.14 11.95 -13.64
N ARG A 137 -16.61 10.92 -14.36
CA ARG A 137 -17.83 10.96 -15.18
C ARG A 137 -19.12 10.84 -14.34
N GLU A 138 -19.01 10.54 -13.05
CA GLU A 138 -20.13 10.58 -12.11
C GLU A 138 -20.41 12.01 -11.66
N LEU A 139 -19.37 12.75 -11.25
CA LEU A 139 -19.52 14.13 -10.74
C LEU A 139 -19.32 15.22 -11.80
N GLY A 140 -18.72 14.90 -12.95
CA GLY A 140 -18.31 15.90 -13.95
C GLY A 140 -17.12 16.76 -13.50
N GLN A 141 -16.26 16.23 -12.63
CA GLN A 141 -15.13 16.93 -12.04
C GLN A 141 -13.79 16.31 -12.44
N CYS A 142 -12.77 17.14 -12.63
CA CYS A 142 -11.44 16.67 -13.01
C CYS A 142 -10.61 16.24 -11.81
N ARG A 143 -10.00 15.05 -11.90
CA ARG A 143 -8.95 14.56 -10.99
C ARG A 143 -7.59 14.91 -11.57
N CYS A 144 -7.02 16.03 -11.18
CA CYS A 144 -5.76 16.51 -11.76
C CYS A 144 -4.54 15.70 -11.32
N PHE A 145 -3.62 15.46 -12.25
CA PHE A 145 -2.34 14.83 -11.95
C PHE A 145 -1.48 15.72 -11.06
N HIS A 146 -0.46 15.13 -10.44
CA HIS A 146 0.46 15.86 -9.56
C HIS A 146 1.09 17.06 -10.28
N GLY A 147 1.11 18.22 -9.61
CA GLY A 147 1.57 19.49 -10.19
C GLY A 147 0.51 20.27 -10.98
N TYR A 148 -0.73 19.80 -11.06
CA TYR A 148 -1.84 20.48 -11.75
C TYR A 148 -3.07 20.65 -10.86
N ALA A 149 -3.83 21.71 -11.08
CA ALA A 149 -5.03 22.06 -10.31
C ALA A 149 -6.06 22.81 -11.17
N GLY A 150 -7.18 23.13 -10.52
CA GLY A 150 -8.32 23.84 -11.11
C GLY A 150 -9.28 22.91 -11.85
N ASP A 151 -10.49 23.41 -12.13
CA ASP A 151 -11.61 22.60 -12.67
C ASP A 151 -11.30 21.85 -13.99
N GLY A 152 -10.31 22.32 -14.74
CA GLY A 152 -9.87 21.71 -16.01
C GLY A 152 -8.40 21.30 -16.03
N CYS A 153 -7.74 21.24 -14.87
CA CYS A 153 -6.32 20.88 -14.70
C CYS A 153 -5.32 21.75 -15.48
N THR A 154 -5.65 23.02 -15.68
CA THR A 154 -4.79 23.97 -16.40
C THR A 154 -3.83 24.72 -15.49
N ASP A 155 -4.13 24.80 -14.19
CA ASP A 155 -3.37 25.60 -13.25
C ASP A 155 -2.14 24.78 -12.84
N LYS A 156 -0.94 25.31 -13.10
CA LYS A 156 0.31 24.64 -12.73
C LYS A 156 0.65 24.97 -11.29
N LEU A 157 0.86 23.94 -10.48
CA LEU A 157 1.39 24.06 -9.13
C LEU A 157 2.91 23.87 -9.21
N GLU A 158 3.68 24.90 -8.83
CA GLU A 158 5.13 24.79 -8.71
C GLU A 158 5.48 24.17 -7.36
N LEU A 159 5.75 22.86 -7.35
CA LEU A 159 6.05 22.12 -6.12
C LEU A 159 7.55 22.14 -5.87
N GLU A 160 8.00 23.14 -5.10
CA GLU A 160 9.41 23.25 -4.74
C GLU A 160 9.88 22.07 -3.89
N CYS A 161 11.12 21.65 -4.12
CA CYS A 161 11.81 20.62 -3.32
C CYS A 161 12.37 21.18 -2.00
N ASN A 162 12.62 22.49 -1.95
CA ASN A 162 13.28 23.16 -0.83
C ASN A 162 12.36 24.23 -0.24
N PHE A 163 12.46 24.45 1.07
CA PHE A 163 11.90 25.66 1.66
C PHE A 163 12.72 26.89 1.22
N PRO A 164 12.16 28.12 1.35
CA PRO A 164 12.92 29.34 1.12
C PRO A 164 14.22 29.35 1.95
N GLY A 165 15.35 29.53 1.27
CA GLY A 165 16.67 29.52 1.90
C GLY A 165 16.97 30.78 2.70
N SER A 166 17.96 30.66 3.59
CA SER A 166 18.58 31.76 4.34
C SER A 166 20.10 31.71 4.19
N PRO A 167 20.86 32.75 4.60
CA PRO A 167 22.33 32.71 4.55
C PRO A 167 22.96 31.57 5.37
N VAL A 168 22.25 31.07 6.39
CA VAL A 168 22.70 29.96 7.25
C VAL A 168 22.18 28.61 6.74
N GLU A 169 20.98 28.59 6.17
CA GLU A 169 20.33 27.40 5.62
C GLU A 169 19.97 27.65 4.15
N PRO A 170 20.91 27.52 3.21
CA PRO A 170 20.71 27.90 1.81
C PRO A 170 19.60 27.10 1.11
N PHE A 171 19.26 25.91 1.64
CA PHE A 171 18.18 25.04 1.16
C PHE A 171 16.92 25.08 2.05
N GLY A 172 16.89 26.00 3.01
CA GLY A 172 15.84 26.09 4.03
C GLY A 172 15.92 24.97 5.07
N ARG A 173 14.88 24.86 5.90
CA ARG A 173 14.77 23.75 6.87
C ARG A 173 14.70 22.40 6.15
N TRP A 174 15.20 21.37 6.81
CA TRP A 174 15.24 20.01 6.26
C TRP A 174 13.83 19.45 5.95
N VAL A 175 13.72 18.77 4.81
CA VAL A 175 12.58 17.96 4.33
C VAL A 175 13.11 16.80 3.49
N VAL A 176 12.30 15.75 3.25
CA VAL A 176 12.75 14.58 2.46
C VAL A 176 13.02 14.92 0.99
N SER A 177 12.32 15.89 0.43
CA SER A 177 12.50 16.38 -0.95
C SER A 177 13.72 17.26 -1.14
N ILE A 178 14.44 17.63 -0.07
CA ILE A 178 15.55 18.59 -0.12
C ILE A 178 16.52 18.23 -1.25
N CYS A 179 16.79 19.22 -2.11
CA CYS A 179 17.46 19.01 -3.37
C CYS A 179 18.61 19.99 -3.57
N PRO A 180 19.86 19.52 -3.56
CA PRO A 180 21.04 20.33 -3.89
C PRO A 180 21.34 20.37 -5.40
N ALA A 181 20.51 19.73 -6.23
CA ALA A 181 20.72 19.57 -7.67
C ALA A 181 19.47 20.02 -8.46
N ASN A 182 18.98 19.18 -9.38
CA ASN A 182 17.83 19.51 -10.21
C ASN A 182 16.52 19.03 -9.56
N CYS A 183 15.70 19.98 -9.13
CA CYS A 183 14.36 19.70 -8.61
C CYS A 183 13.35 19.53 -9.74
N ASP A 184 12.69 18.36 -9.81
CA ASP A 184 11.45 18.19 -10.55
C ASP A 184 10.30 18.83 -9.78
N LYS A 185 9.92 20.03 -10.22
CA LYS A 185 8.84 20.83 -9.61
C LYS A 185 7.44 20.29 -9.85
N THR A 186 7.28 19.23 -10.64
CA THR A 186 5.97 18.59 -10.82
C THR A 186 5.65 17.63 -9.68
N ARG A 187 6.68 17.06 -9.03
CA ARG A 187 6.55 16.06 -7.94
C ARG A 187 7.36 16.39 -6.68
N ALA A 188 8.11 17.50 -6.69
CA ALA A 188 9.09 17.86 -5.66
C ALA A 188 10.15 16.75 -5.43
N MET A 189 10.71 16.20 -6.51
CA MET A 189 11.72 15.14 -6.46
C MET A 189 13.09 15.62 -6.94
N CYS A 190 14.16 15.15 -6.29
CA CYS A 190 15.51 15.57 -6.62
C CYS A 190 16.22 14.58 -7.55
N PHE A 191 16.82 15.12 -8.62
CA PHE A 191 17.54 14.36 -9.62
C PHE A 191 18.92 14.97 -9.89
N CYS A 192 19.81 14.13 -10.42
CA CYS A 192 21.16 14.53 -10.82
C CYS A 192 21.19 15.69 -11.83
N GLY A 193 20.20 15.78 -12.71
CA GLY A 193 20.01 16.94 -13.59
C GLY A 193 20.87 16.93 -14.87
N GLU A 194 20.59 17.91 -15.72
CA GLU A 194 21.28 18.08 -17.00
C GLU A 194 22.79 18.28 -16.84
N GLY A 195 23.56 17.83 -17.82
CA GLY A 195 25.03 17.86 -17.78
C GLY A 195 25.68 16.66 -17.07
N THR A 196 24.89 15.80 -16.43
CA THR A 196 25.37 14.51 -15.89
C THR A 196 25.14 13.37 -16.90
N LYS A 197 25.85 12.25 -16.73
CA LYS A 197 25.71 11.02 -17.54
C LYS A 197 24.33 10.40 -17.38
N TYR A 198 23.70 10.56 -16.22
CA TYR A 198 22.37 10.05 -15.91
C TYR A 198 21.48 11.15 -15.30
N PRO A 199 20.93 12.08 -16.11
CA PRO A 199 20.17 13.23 -15.60
C PRO A 199 18.95 12.87 -14.77
N SER A 200 18.25 11.79 -15.13
CA SER A 200 17.08 11.28 -14.41
C SER A 200 17.42 10.34 -13.25
N ARG A 201 18.70 10.18 -12.91
CA ARG A 201 19.09 9.40 -11.72
C ARG A 201 18.64 10.16 -10.47
N PRO A 202 17.87 9.53 -9.57
CA PRO A 202 17.49 10.12 -8.29
C PRO A 202 18.71 10.57 -7.51
N LEU A 203 18.62 11.75 -6.90
CA LEU A 203 19.60 12.25 -5.97
C LEU A 203 18.93 12.42 -4.61
N ALA A 204 18.78 11.30 -3.89
CA ALA A 204 18.14 11.25 -2.59
C ALA A 204 18.77 12.23 -1.58
N GLU A 205 17.99 12.61 -0.56
CA GLU A 205 18.22 13.76 0.32
C GLU A 205 19.64 13.86 0.82
N THR A 206 20.23 12.77 1.35
CA THR A 206 21.58 12.80 1.93
C THR A 206 22.69 12.79 0.88
N CYS A 207 22.41 12.25 -0.31
CA CYS A 207 23.40 11.87 -1.32
C CYS A 207 24.16 13.08 -1.89
N GLY A 208 23.49 14.22 -2.01
CA GLY A 208 24.06 15.44 -2.59
C GLY A 208 24.71 16.39 -1.58
N PHE A 209 24.82 16.02 -0.30
CA PHE A 209 25.38 16.87 0.74
C PHE A 209 26.62 16.26 1.40
N GLN A 210 27.46 17.14 1.96
CA GLN A 210 28.65 16.69 2.68
C GLN A 210 28.29 16.10 4.05
N PHE A 211 29.16 15.24 4.57
CA PHE A 211 29.04 14.70 5.91
C PHE A 211 30.07 15.33 6.84
N ASN A 212 29.62 15.80 8.01
CA ASN A 212 30.51 16.22 9.07
C ASN A 212 31.21 14.99 9.69
N PRO A 213 32.47 15.13 10.12
CA PRO A 213 33.15 14.05 10.84
C PRO A 213 32.38 13.70 12.13
N PRO A 214 32.35 12.42 12.54
CA PRO A 214 31.70 12.02 13.78
C PRO A 214 32.27 12.77 14.98
N SER A 215 31.40 13.19 15.89
CA SER A 215 31.82 13.85 17.14
C SER A 215 32.63 12.93 18.06
N GLU A 216 32.46 11.62 17.92
CA GLU A 216 33.17 10.58 18.69
C GLU A 216 33.67 9.46 17.76
N PRO A 217 34.81 8.81 18.06
CA PRO A 217 35.29 7.67 17.28
C PRO A 217 34.27 6.54 17.21
N GLY A 218 33.85 6.17 15.99
CA GLY A 218 32.83 5.13 15.76
C GLY A 218 31.38 5.63 15.81
N GLY A 219 31.15 6.92 16.05
CA GLY A 219 29.81 7.53 15.97
C GLY A 219 29.30 7.68 14.53
N PRO A 220 27.99 7.94 14.34
CA PRO A 220 27.40 8.15 13.02
C PRO A 220 27.91 9.45 12.39
N LYS A 221 28.11 9.44 11.07
CA LYS A 221 28.34 10.67 10.30
C LYS A 221 27.04 11.45 10.20
N LEU A 222 27.09 12.76 10.42
CA LEU A 222 25.91 13.63 10.29
C LEU A 222 25.99 14.41 8.99
N VAL A 223 24.87 14.48 8.28
CA VAL A 223 24.76 15.25 7.03
C VAL A 223 24.81 16.74 7.34
N ASN A 224 25.56 17.47 6.54
CA ASN A 224 25.58 18.93 6.52
C ASN A 224 24.68 19.44 5.39
N TRP A 225 23.42 19.68 5.72
CA TRP A 225 22.38 20.17 4.80
C TRP A 225 22.63 21.56 4.20
N THR A 226 23.73 22.23 4.58
CA THR A 226 24.08 23.57 4.08
C THR A 226 25.15 23.53 2.98
N ILE A 227 25.88 22.42 2.84
CA ILE A 227 27.02 22.30 1.93
C ILE A 227 26.78 21.17 0.92
N VAL A 228 26.67 21.56 -0.35
CA VAL A 228 26.59 20.63 -1.48
C VAL A 228 27.90 19.85 -1.61
N ASP A 229 27.80 18.53 -1.75
CA ASP A 229 28.93 17.69 -2.10
C ASP A 229 29.13 17.67 -3.61
N GLN A 230 30.12 18.43 -4.11
CA GLN A 230 30.44 18.50 -5.53
C GLN A 230 30.98 17.17 -6.09
N ASP A 231 31.52 16.28 -5.24
CA ASP A 231 32.04 14.99 -5.68
C ASP A 231 30.91 14.08 -6.19
N VAL A 232 29.66 14.35 -5.83
CA VAL A 232 28.48 13.63 -6.33
C VAL A 232 28.39 13.66 -7.86
N PHE A 233 28.92 14.71 -8.50
CA PHE A 233 28.98 14.91 -9.95
C PHE A 233 30.33 14.56 -10.57
N THR A 234 31.27 13.97 -9.82
CA THR A 234 32.61 13.69 -10.36
C THR A 234 32.57 12.69 -11.52
N THR A 235 33.37 12.94 -12.57
CA THR A 235 33.63 11.97 -13.65
C THR A 235 34.89 11.14 -13.37
N ASN A 236 35.64 11.47 -12.32
CA ASN A 236 36.85 10.74 -11.94
C ASN A 236 36.47 9.50 -11.11
N GLY A 237 36.63 8.31 -11.71
CA GLY A 237 36.32 7.04 -11.04
C GLY A 237 37.13 6.73 -9.78
N SER A 238 38.18 7.49 -9.45
CA SER A 238 38.93 7.34 -8.19
C SER A 238 38.32 8.11 -7.01
N ILE A 239 37.38 9.01 -7.29
CA ILE A 239 36.64 9.83 -6.32
C ILE A 239 35.24 9.23 -6.18
N PRO A 240 34.72 9.02 -4.96
CA PRO A 240 33.35 8.54 -4.76
C PRO A 240 32.32 9.52 -5.32
N GLY A 241 31.65 9.16 -6.41
CA GLY A 241 30.56 9.94 -7.00
C GLY A 241 29.20 9.25 -6.95
N TRP A 242 28.19 9.83 -7.61
CA TRP A 242 26.89 9.19 -7.81
C TRP A 242 26.31 9.46 -9.20
N CYS A 243 26.16 10.72 -9.58
CA CYS A 243 25.43 11.12 -10.79
C CYS A 243 26.08 10.68 -12.10
N ASN A 244 27.41 10.56 -12.11
CA ASN A 244 28.19 10.14 -13.27
C ASN A 244 28.74 8.71 -13.15
N VAL A 245 28.43 8.01 -12.06
CA VAL A 245 28.90 6.64 -11.82
C VAL A 245 28.30 5.69 -12.84
N ASP A 246 29.17 4.99 -13.56
CA ASP A 246 28.78 3.91 -14.46
C ASP A 246 28.49 2.63 -13.67
N PRO A 247 27.25 2.09 -13.72
CA PRO A 247 26.89 0.89 -12.96
C PRO A 247 27.78 -0.31 -13.27
N VAL A 248 28.11 -0.53 -14.55
CA VAL A 248 28.98 -1.65 -14.97
C VAL A 248 30.39 -1.50 -14.38
N GLY A 249 30.97 -0.30 -14.46
CA GLY A 249 32.23 0.00 -13.79
C GLY A 249 32.19 -0.20 -12.28
N ALA A 250 31.10 0.18 -11.63
CA ALA A 250 30.94 0.07 -10.17
C ALA A 250 30.82 -1.40 -9.74
N TYR A 251 30.01 -2.20 -10.42
CA TYR A 251 29.89 -3.64 -10.16
C TYR A 251 31.20 -4.41 -10.42
N ALA A 252 32.03 -3.94 -11.34
CA ALA A 252 33.36 -4.48 -11.60
C ALA A 252 34.44 -3.99 -10.60
N GLY A 253 34.09 -3.14 -9.63
CA GLY A 253 35.03 -2.57 -8.66
C GLY A 253 36.03 -1.58 -9.27
N LYS A 254 35.73 -1.01 -10.44
CA LYS A 254 36.65 -0.13 -11.20
C LYS A 254 36.45 1.35 -10.90
N VAL A 255 35.31 1.73 -10.31
CA VAL A 255 35.01 3.11 -9.92
C VAL A 255 34.53 3.13 -8.47
N LYS A 256 34.85 4.21 -7.77
CA LYS A 256 34.29 4.49 -6.45
C LYS A 256 32.96 5.21 -6.60
N PHE A 257 32.08 4.96 -5.64
CA PHE A 257 30.78 5.62 -5.56
C PHE A 257 30.44 5.90 -4.10
N LYS A 258 29.49 6.80 -3.89
CA LYS A 258 28.97 7.17 -2.58
C LYS A 258 28.05 6.06 -2.07
N GLU A 259 28.39 5.48 -0.93
CA GLU A 259 27.69 4.33 -0.33
C GLU A 259 26.40 4.74 0.39
N GLU A 260 26.32 6.01 0.78
CA GLU A 260 25.15 6.66 1.36
C GLU A 260 24.02 6.95 0.35
N CYS A 261 24.31 6.81 -0.95
CA CYS A 261 23.36 7.05 -2.02
C CYS A 261 22.66 5.76 -2.41
N ASP A 262 21.34 5.82 -2.57
CA ASP A 262 20.52 4.65 -2.88
C ASP A 262 19.45 4.94 -3.94
N CYS A 263 18.91 3.85 -4.49
CA CYS A 263 17.83 3.93 -5.46
C CYS A 263 16.45 3.88 -4.79
N LYS A 264 15.98 5.01 -4.27
CA LYS A 264 14.78 5.06 -3.43
C LYS A 264 13.44 5.33 -4.13
N TYR A 265 13.44 6.00 -5.29
CA TYR A 265 12.20 6.34 -6.00
C TYR A 265 11.57 5.12 -6.68
N ASP A 266 10.24 5.13 -6.76
CA ASP A 266 9.48 4.06 -7.42
C ASP A 266 9.66 4.09 -8.95
N GLY A 267 9.40 2.96 -9.61
CA GLY A 267 9.67 2.79 -11.05
C GLY A 267 11.16 2.60 -11.40
N LEU A 268 12.04 2.51 -10.40
CA LEU A 268 13.48 2.30 -10.59
C LEU A 268 14.00 1.17 -9.69
N TRP A 269 14.90 0.38 -10.26
CA TRP A 269 15.58 -0.75 -9.62
C TRP A 269 17.08 -0.75 -9.92
N GLY A 270 17.82 -1.60 -9.20
CA GLY A 270 19.28 -1.65 -9.23
C GLY A 270 19.91 -0.73 -8.19
N ARG A 271 21.21 -0.92 -7.94
CA ARG A 271 21.92 -0.12 -6.93
C ARG A 271 22.01 1.36 -7.33
N PHE A 272 22.05 1.64 -8.63
CA PHE A 272 22.26 2.98 -9.19
C PHE A 272 21.04 3.49 -9.99
N CYS A 273 19.86 2.92 -9.76
CA CYS A 273 18.64 3.18 -10.52
C CYS A 273 18.77 2.96 -12.04
N GLU A 274 19.60 2.01 -12.44
CA GLU A 274 19.89 1.77 -13.86
C GLU A 274 18.85 0.90 -14.57
N VAL A 275 17.92 0.29 -13.83
CA VAL A 275 16.86 -0.55 -14.37
C VAL A 275 15.51 0.15 -14.18
N SER A 276 14.84 0.50 -15.26
CA SER A 276 13.45 0.96 -15.20
C SER A 276 12.51 -0.21 -14.98
N VAL A 277 11.61 -0.06 -14.00
CA VAL A 277 10.60 -1.05 -13.64
C VAL A 277 9.22 -0.39 -13.59
N GLN A 278 8.16 -1.20 -13.50
CA GLN A 278 6.82 -0.68 -13.28
C GLN A 278 6.76 0.10 -11.96
N SER A 279 6.04 1.21 -11.96
CA SER A 279 5.61 1.86 -10.73
C SER A 279 4.37 1.18 -10.17
N VAL A 280 4.12 1.40 -8.89
CA VAL A 280 2.92 0.93 -8.20
C VAL A 280 1.79 1.90 -8.45
N CYS A 281 0.69 1.42 -9.02
CA CYS A 281 -0.60 2.10 -9.02
C CYS A 281 -1.68 1.18 -8.46
N ILE A 282 -2.76 1.76 -7.97
CA ILE A 282 -3.91 1.01 -7.44
C ILE A 282 -4.39 0.05 -8.54
N ASN A 283 -4.43 -1.25 -8.23
CA ASN A 283 -4.77 -2.35 -9.15
C ASN A 283 -4.02 -2.31 -10.50
N GLN A 284 -2.83 -1.69 -10.57
CA GLN A 284 -2.13 -1.40 -11.84
C GLN A 284 -3.06 -0.83 -12.93
N CYS A 285 -3.93 0.10 -12.54
CA CYS A 285 -4.88 0.77 -13.43
C CYS A 285 -5.88 -0.20 -14.09
N SER A 286 -6.08 -1.38 -13.52
CA SER A 286 -7.03 -2.40 -13.97
C SER A 286 -6.92 -2.77 -15.46
N GLY A 287 -5.76 -2.51 -16.07
CA GLY A 287 -5.53 -2.72 -17.50
C GLY A 287 -6.20 -1.70 -18.44
N HIS A 288 -6.76 -0.61 -17.89
CA HIS A 288 -7.47 0.45 -18.63
C HIS A 288 -6.81 1.81 -18.44
N GLY A 289 -5.48 1.83 -18.36
CA GLY A 289 -4.71 3.06 -18.25
C GLY A 289 -3.21 2.84 -18.03
N GLN A 290 -2.47 3.94 -18.06
CA GLN A 290 -1.03 3.97 -17.81
C GLN A 290 -0.73 4.42 -16.37
N CYS A 291 0.11 3.66 -15.67
CA CYS A 291 0.55 4.03 -14.33
C CYS A 291 1.58 5.17 -14.35
N ARG A 292 1.35 6.20 -13.53
CA ARG A 292 2.23 7.36 -13.32
C ARG A 292 2.63 7.45 -11.85
N GLY A 293 3.49 6.54 -11.39
CA GLY A 293 4.07 6.60 -10.05
C GLY A 293 3.11 6.40 -8.87
N GLY A 294 1.84 6.06 -9.11
CA GLY A 294 0.78 6.05 -8.09
C GLY A 294 -0.57 6.56 -8.58
N PHE A 295 -0.57 7.34 -9.66
CA PHE A 295 -1.77 7.84 -10.32
C PHE A 295 -2.00 7.10 -11.65
N CYS A 296 -3.21 6.62 -11.89
CA CYS A 296 -3.58 6.05 -13.18
C CYS A 296 -4.07 7.11 -14.18
N GLN A 297 -3.40 7.21 -15.33
CA GLN A 297 -3.90 7.92 -16.49
C GLN A 297 -4.82 6.98 -17.27
N CYS A 298 -6.12 7.12 -17.09
CA CYS A 298 -7.10 6.21 -17.66
C CYS A 298 -7.25 6.35 -19.17
N ASP A 299 -7.53 5.23 -19.83
CA ASP A 299 -7.92 5.19 -21.23
C ASP A 299 -9.29 5.85 -21.42
N ASN A 300 -9.55 6.30 -22.65
CA ASN A 300 -10.83 6.93 -22.96
C ASN A 300 -12.01 6.00 -22.64
N GLY A 301 -12.99 6.52 -21.92
CA GLY A 301 -14.13 5.74 -21.43
C GLY A 301 -13.97 5.11 -20.06
N TRP A 302 -12.82 5.30 -19.39
CA TRP A 302 -12.56 4.75 -18.06
C TRP A 302 -12.18 5.84 -17.07
N TYR A 303 -12.55 5.67 -15.81
CA TYR A 303 -12.22 6.60 -14.72
C TYR A 303 -12.18 5.91 -13.35
N GLY A 304 -11.97 6.70 -12.30
CA GLY A 304 -11.73 6.24 -10.94
C GLY A 304 -10.23 6.09 -10.64
N ALA A 305 -9.90 5.92 -9.35
CA ALA A 305 -8.50 5.88 -8.89
C ALA A 305 -7.65 4.75 -9.52
N ASP A 306 -8.28 3.69 -10.01
CA ASP A 306 -7.64 2.55 -10.66
C ASP A 306 -8.18 2.24 -12.08
N CYS A 307 -8.90 3.19 -12.71
CA CYS A 307 -9.50 3.05 -14.04
C CYS A 307 -10.44 1.85 -14.22
N SER A 308 -11.01 1.32 -13.14
CA SER A 308 -11.93 0.19 -13.20
C SER A 308 -13.40 0.58 -13.45
N THR A 309 -13.73 1.88 -13.42
CA THR A 309 -15.10 2.37 -13.63
C THR A 309 -15.31 2.73 -15.10
N PRO A 310 -16.18 2.02 -15.83
CA PRO A 310 -16.51 2.41 -17.20
C PRO A 310 -17.45 3.61 -17.20
N SER A 311 -17.33 4.46 -18.22
CA SER A 311 -18.30 5.50 -18.55
C SER A 311 -19.15 5.10 -19.75
N VAL A 312 -20.14 5.91 -20.08
CA VAL A 312 -21.11 5.60 -21.16
C VAL A 312 -20.50 5.55 -22.57
N ILE A 313 -19.27 6.05 -22.76
CA ILE A 313 -18.54 5.98 -24.03
C ILE A 313 -17.65 4.73 -24.14
N SER A 314 -17.54 3.93 -23.08
CA SER A 314 -16.77 2.68 -23.10
C SER A 314 -17.52 1.56 -23.80
N SER A 315 -16.78 0.57 -24.29
CA SER A 315 -17.36 -0.64 -24.88
C SER A 315 -17.89 -1.57 -23.79
N ILE A 316 -19.19 -1.90 -23.84
CA ILE A 316 -19.84 -2.84 -22.90
C ILE A 316 -19.12 -4.21 -22.88
N ARG A 317 -18.49 -4.62 -23.99
CA ARG A 317 -17.74 -5.88 -24.08
C ARG A 317 -16.49 -5.89 -23.21
N GLU A 318 -15.94 -4.71 -22.94
CA GLU A 318 -14.71 -4.50 -22.17
C GLU A 318 -14.98 -4.23 -20.69
N TRP A 319 -16.25 -4.06 -20.28
CA TRP A 319 -16.61 -3.81 -18.90
C TRP A 319 -16.02 -4.84 -17.92
N PRO A 320 -15.73 -4.46 -16.67
CA PRO A 320 -15.16 -5.38 -15.71
C PRO A 320 -16.15 -6.50 -15.37
N SER A 321 -15.64 -7.64 -14.90
CA SER A 321 -16.48 -8.82 -14.62
C SER A 321 -17.55 -8.56 -13.57
N TRP A 322 -17.33 -7.63 -12.64
CA TRP A 322 -18.32 -7.25 -11.63
C TRP A 322 -19.47 -6.40 -12.18
N LEU A 323 -19.39 -5.97 -13.45
CA LEU A 323 -20.48 -5.33 -14.22
C LEU A 323 -21.02 -6.24 -15.34
N ARG A 324 -20.57 -7.50 -15.44
CA ARG A 324 -21.00 -8.40 -16.53
C ARG A 324 -21.56 -9.74 -16.03
N PRO A 325 -22.61 -10.27 -16.71
CA PRO A 325 -23.35 -9.66 -17.81
C PRO A 325 -24.29 -8.53 -17.33
N ALA A 326 -24.26 -7.39 -18.01
CA ALA A 326 -25.20 -6.30 -17.81
C ALA A 326 -26.30 -6.31 -18.87
N ARG A 327 -27.54 -6.02 -18.46
CA ARG A 327 -28.60 -5.58 -19.36
C ARG A 327 -28.65 -4.05 -19.32
N VAL A 328 -28.19 -3.41 -20.39
CA VAL A 328 -28.16 -1.95 -20.49
C VAL A 328 -29.48 -1.46 -21.07
N ASP A 329 -30.14 -0.56 -20.35
CA ASP A 329 -31.33 0.13 -20.85
C ASP A 329 -30.85 1.38 -21.61
N VAL A 330 -31.04 1.37 -22.93
CA VAL A 330 -30.63 2.45 -23.83
C VAL A 330 -31.84 3.39 -24.02
N PRO A 331 -31.78 4.66 -23.56
CA PRO A 331 -32.90 5.59 -23.76
C PRO A 331 -33.13 5.87 -25.25
N ASP A 332 -34.39 5.91 -25.70
CA ASP A 332 -34.77 6.15 -27.10
C ASP A 332 -34.34 7.54 -27.66
N ASN A 333 -33.93 8.47 -26.79
CA ASN A 333 -33.64 9.88 -27.13
C ASN A 333 -32.15 10.26 -27.22
N ILE A 334 -31.22 9.29 -27.30
CA ILE A 334 -29.76 9.56 -27.37
C ILE A 334 -29.36 10.48 -28.54
N HIS A 335 -30.18 10.59 -29.59
CA HIS A 335 -29.87 11.39 -30.78
C HIS A 335 -30.38 12.84 -30.77
N VAL A 336 -30.98 13.35 -29.68
CA VAL A 336 -31.62 14.68 -29.67
C VAL A 336 -30.87 15.72 -28.81
N SER A 337 -29.94 15.32 -27.94
CA SER A 337 -29.13 16.26 -27.15
C SER A 337 -27.65 15.98 -27.29
N GLU A 338 -26.85 16.99 -27.63
CA GLU A 338 -25.38 16.97 -27.63
C GLU A 338 -24.76 16.65 -26.24
N LYS A 339 -25.59 16.46 -25.22
CA LYS A 339 -25.16 16.16 -23.86
C LYS A 339 -25.26 14.66 -23.59
N ILE A 340 -24.13 14.06 -23.27
CA ILE A 340 -24.02 12.67 -22.87
C ILE A 340 -24.77 12.48 -21.53
N ILE A 341 -25.68 11.49 -21.47
CA ILE A 341 -26.53 11.22 -20.28
C ILE A 341 -26.05 9.92 -19.63
N ASN A 342 -26.22 9.80 -18.30
CA ASN A 342 -25.99 8.56 -17.57
C ASN A 342 -26.81 7.40 -18.15
N LEU A 343 -26.25 6.19 -18.13
CA LEU A 343 -26.93 4.97 -18.54
C LEU A 343 -27.23 4.09 -17.33
N ASN A 344 -28.36 3.38 -17.37
CA ASN A 344 -28.69 2.37 -16.36
C ASN A 344 -28.34 0.98 -16.91
N ALA A 345 -27.62 0.21 -16.11
CA ALA A 345 -27.23 -1.15 -16.41
C ALA A 345 -27.69 -2.09 -15.30
N VAL A 346 -28.62 -2.99 -15.60
CA VAL A 346 -29.07 -3.98 -14.63
C VAL A 346 -28.08 -5.14 -14.59
N VAL A 347 -27.50 -5.41 -13.42
CA VAL A 347 -26.48 -6.45 -13.19
C VAL A 347 -26.90 -7.33 -12.00
N ALA A 348 -26.67 -8.63 -12.12
CA ALA A 348 -26.82 -9.55 -11.00
C ALA A 348 -25.63 -9.42 -10.03
N LYS A 349 -25.90 -9.06 -8.78
CA LYS A 349 -24.89 -8.84 -7.73
C LYS A 349 -25.24 -9.54 -6.43
N LYS A 350 -24.23 -9.68 -5.57
CA LYS A 350 -24.37 -10.31 -4.24
C LYS A 350 -24.25 -9.25 -3.16
N ARG A 351 -25.15 -9.30 -2.16
CA ARG A 351 -25.06 -8.45 -0.96
C ARG A 351 -23.94 -8.92 -0.01
N PRO A 352 -23.37 -8.01 0.81
CA PRO A 352 -23.67 -6.58 0.86
C PRO A 352 -23.16 -5.84 -0.39
N LEU A 353 -23.85 -4.77 -0.79
CA LEU A 353 -23.41 -3.84 -1.83
C LEU A 353 -22.57 -2.73 -1.18
N ILE A 354 -21.38 -2.49 -1.71
CA ILE A 354 -20.44 -1.51 -1.17
C ILE A 354 -20.21 -0.43 -2.22
N TYR A 355 -20.66 0.78 -1.93
CA TYR A 355 -20.32 1.95 -2.71
C TYR A 355 -18.91 2.42 -2.32
N ILE A 356 -18.09 2.78 -3.28
CA ILE A 356 -16.74 3.30 -3.02
C ILE A 356 -16.70 4.72 -3.55
N TYR A 357 -16.47 5.68 -2.67
CA TYR A 357 -16.37 7.08 -3.08
C TYR A 357 -15.17 7.30 -3.99
N ASP A 358 -15.39 7.94 -5.13
CA ASP A 358 -14.31 8.44 -6.00
C ASP A 358 -13.81 9.80 -5.50
N LEU A 359 -13.14 9.79 -4.34
CA LEU A 359 -12.65 11.00 -3.66
C LEU A 359 -11.56 11.74 -4.44
N PRO A 360 -11.47 13.07 -4.37
CA PRO A 360 -10.39 13.88 -4.96
C PRO A 360 -8.98 13.28 -4.75
N PRO A 361 -8.07 13.44 -5.73
CA PRO A 361 -6.86 12.64 -5.76
C PRO A 361 -5.86 12.97 -4.65
N GLU A 362 -5.97 14.11 -3.96
CA GLU A 362 -5.20 14.47 -2.77
C GLU A 362 -5.39 13.50 -1.59
N TYR A 363 -6.51 12.77 -1.54
CA TYR A 363 -6.76 11.79 -0.48
C TYR A 363 -6.19 10.39 -0.80
N ASN A 364 -5.75 10.16 -2.04
CA ASN A 364 -5.24 8.85 -2.48
C ASN A 364 -4.15 8.92 -3.57
N SER A 365 -4.49 9.12 -4.84
CA SER A 365 -3.57 8.96 -5.98
C SER A 365 -2.37 9.92 -5.94
N LEU A 366 -2.55 11.18 -5.51
CA LEU A 366 -1.45 12.12 -5.34
C LEU A 366 -0.54 11.72 -4.18
N LEU A 367 -1.09 11.09 -3.14
CA LEU A 367 -0.30 10.55 -2.03
C LEU A 367 0.65 9.45 -2.53
N LEU A 368 0.22 8.64 -3.49
CA LEU A 368 1.06 7.59 -4.09
C LEU A 368 2.07 8.15 -5.12
N GLU A 369 1.63 9.04 -6.03
CA GLU A 369 2.48 9.61 -7.09
C GLU A 369 3.65 10.45 -6.55
N GLY A 370 3.47 11.10 -5.40
CA GLY A 370 4.48 11.93 -4.78
C GLY A 370 5.41 11.25 -3.77
N ARG A 371 5.43 9.91 -3.67
CA ARG A 371 6.23 9.20 -2.65
C ARG A 371 7.74 9.33 -2.90
N HIS A 372 8.49 9.75 -1.87
CA HIS A 372 9.94 9.85 -1.93
C HIS A 372 10.66 8.54 -1.60
N PHE A 373 9.97 7.56 -1.00
CA PHE A 373 10.49 6.23 -0.71
C PHE A 373 9.54 5.15 -1.24
N LYS A 374 10.02 4.29 -2.16
CA LYS A 374 9.17 3.33 -2.88
C LYS A 374 8.50 2.26 -2.02
N LEU A 375 9.00 2.02 -0.80
CA LEU A 375 8.44 1.02 0.12
C LEU A 375 7.35 1.58 1.04
N GLU A 376 7.17 2.90 1.09
CA GLU A 376 6.18 3.52 1.97
C GLU A 376 4.76 3.35 1.46
N CYS A 377 3.87 3.07 2.41
CA CYS A 377 2.41 2.99 2.28
C CYS A 377 1.87 2.10 1.14
N VAL A 378 2.68 1.18 0.62
CA VAL A 378 2.30 0.18 -0.38
C VAL A 378 2.50 -1.25 0.15
N ASN A 379 1.72 -2.19 -0.40
CA ASN A 379 1.79 -3.62 -0.08
C ASN A 379 2.70 -4.41 -1.03
N ARG A 380 3.13 -3.81 -2.15
CA ARG A 380 4.02 -4.40 -3.14
C ARG A 380 4.82 -3.34 -3.90
N ILE A 381 5.91 -3.78 -4.54
CA ILE A 381 6.70 -3.05 -5.55
C ILE A 381 7.09 -4.02 -6.68
N TYR A 382 7.87 -3.56 -7.66
CA TYR A 382 8.36 -4.38 -8.77
C TYR A 382 9.89 -4.50 -8.75
N ASP A 383 10.38 -5.71 -8.99
CA ASP A 383 11.81 -5.99 -9.11
C ASP A 383 12.35 -5.72 -10.54
N GLY A 384 13.64 -5.95 -10.76
CA GLY A 384 14.29 -5.73 -12.06
C GLY A 384 13.74 -6.55 -13.24
N ASN A 385 12.91 -7.57 -12.99
CA ASN A 385 12.22 -8.35 -14.02
C ASN A 385 10.73 -7.95 -14.15
N ASN A 386 10.31 -6.88 -13.49
CA ASN A 386 8.90 -6.51 -13.28
C ASN A 386 8.09 -7.60 -12.57
N ALA A 387 8.72 -8.47 -11.78
CA ALA A 387 7.98 -9.37 -10.91
C ALA A 387 7.54 -8.63 -9.65
N THR A 388 6.37 -9.00 -9.14
CA THR A 388 5.78 -8.43 -7.92
C THR A 388 6.60 -8.87 -6.71
N LEU A 389 7.19 -7.91 -6.03
CA LEU A 389 7.81 -8.09 -4.71
C LEU A 389 6.84 -7.56 -3.66
N TRP A 390 6.24 -8.47 -2.90
CA TRP A 390 5.35 -8.11 -1.80
C TRP A 390 6.13 -7.60 -0.61
N THR A 391 5.72 -6.46 -0.06
CA THR A 391 6.34 -5.87 1.12
C THR A 391 5.77 -6.49 2.40
N GLU A 392 6.53 -6.40 3.49
CA GLU A 392 6.07 -6.71 4.86
C GLU A 392 5.82 -5.42 5.66
N HIS A 393 5.48 -4.34 4.95
CA HIS A 393 5.15 -3.07 5.59
C HIS A 393 3.87 -3.23 6.41
N LEU A 394 3.95 -3.01 7.72
CA LEU A 394 2.87 -3.28 8.69
C LEU A 394 1.50 -2.74 8.24
N TYR A 395 1.51 -1.55 7.63
CA TYR A 395 0.33 -0.80 7.21
C TYR A 395 -0.13 -1.08 5.76
N GLY A 396 0.50 -2.04 5.08
CA GLY A 396 0.14 -2.43 3.70
C GLY A 396 -1.28 -2.99 3.54
N ALA A 397 -1.95 -3.34 4.65
CA ALA A 397 -3.32 -3.87 4.61
C ALA A 397 -4.32 -2.85 4.06
N GLN A 398 -4.06 -1.55 4.22
CA GLN A 398 -4.87 -0.47 3.64
C GLN A 398 -4.96 -0.60 2.12
N MET A 399 -3.80 -0.68 1.46
CA MET A 399 -3.75 -0.81 0.01
C MET A 399 -4.36 -2.13 -0.45
N ALA A 400 -4.06 -3.23 0.24
CA ALA A 400 -4.64 -4.53 -0.09
C ALA A 400 -6.18 -4.51 -0.04
N ILE A 401 -6.77 -3.96 1.03
CA ILE A 401 -8.24 -3.89 1.17
C ILE A 401 -8.85 -2.93 0.15
N TYR A 402 -8.22 -1.78 -0.09
CA TYR A 402 -8.73 -0.81 -1.06
C TYR A 402 -8.79 -1.40 -2.48
N GLU A 403 -7.68 -2.00 -2.93
CA GLU A 403 -7.59 -2.69 -4.21
C GLU A 403 -8.62 -3.83 -4.34
N SER A 404 -8.81 -4.58 -3.26
CA SER A 404 -9.78 -5.68 -3.20
C SER A 404 -11.22 -5.20 -3.32
N LEU A 405 -11.57 -4.10 -2.65
CA LEU A 405 -12.90 -3.53 -2.69
C LEU A 405 -13.21 -3.00 -4.09
N LEU A 406 -12.26 -2.29 -4.71
CA LEU A 406 -12.40 -1.77 -6.08
C LEU A 406 -12.66 -2.88 -7.11
N ALA A 407 -12.05 -4.06 -6.93
CA ALA A 407 -12.20 -5.20 -7.82
C ALA A 407 -13.38 -6.13 -7.42
N SER A 408 -14.02 -5.89 -6.27
CA SER A 408 -15.00 -6.82 -5.69
C SER A 408 -16.34 -6.87 -6.48
N PRO A 409 -16.98 -8.04 -6.62
CA PRO A 409 -18.36 -8.15 -7.12
C PRO A 409 -19.40 -7.57 -6.16
N HIS A 410 -19.00 -7.23 -4.93
CA HIS A 410 -19.84 -6.50 -3.98
C HIS A 410 -19.84 -4.99 -4.26
N ARG A 411 -18.89 -4.49 -5.07
CA ARG A 411 -18.86 -3.07 -5.42
C ARG A 411 -20.12 -2.69 -6.20
N THR A 412 -20.68 -1.52 -5.90
CA THR A 412 -21.77 -0.90 -6.65
C THR A 412 -21.40 0.54 -7.05
N LEU A 413 -21.84 0.96 -8.24
CA LEU A 413 -21.83 2.35 -8.71
C LEU A 413 -23.14 3.07 -8.39
N ASN A 414 -24.13 2.36 -7.84
CA ASN A 414 -25.38 2.94 -7.39
C ASN A 414 -25.40 3.05 -5.87
N GLY A 415 -25.11 4.25 -5.36
CA GLY A 415 -25.18 4.56 -3.93
C GLY A 415 -26.60 4.54 -3.37
N GLU A 416 -27.65 4.56 -4.20
CA GLU A 416 -29.04 4.43 -3.72
C GLU A 416 -29.35 3.03 -3.20
N GLU A 417 -28.70 2.01 -3.78
CA GLU A 417 -28.93 0.61 -3.42
C GLU A 417 -27.86 0.03 -2.47
N ALA A 418 -26.81 0.81 -2.18
CA ALA A 418 -25.68 0.39 -1.37
C ALA A 418 -26.08 0.06 0.09
N ASP A 419 -25.45 -0.98 0.64
CA ASP A 419 -25.54 -1.35 2.06
C ASP A 419 -24.50 -0.61 2.91
N PHE A 420 -23.31 -0.37 2.32
CA PHE A 420 -22.19 0.30 2.98
C PHE A 420 -21.47 1.25 2.01
N PHE A 421 -20.80 2.23 2.57
CA PHE A 421 -20.01 3.22 1.84
C PHE A 421 -18.56 3.19 2.32
N PHE A 422 -17.63 2.82 1.45
CA PHE A 422 -16.20 2.82 1.76
C PHE A 422 -15.57 4.16 1.38
N VAL A 423 -14.80 4.74 2.30
CA VAL A 423 -14.15 6.04 2.14
C VAL A 423 -12.62 5.88 2.02
N PRO A 424 -12.04 5.98 0.81
CA PRO A 424 -10.64 5.63 0.56
C PRO A 424 -9.66 6.79 0.83
N VAL A 425 -9.51 7.18 2.10
CA VAL A 425 -8.43 8.09 2.56
C VAL A 425 -7.21 7.25 2.96
N LEU A 426 -6.05 7.52 2.37
CA LEU A 426 -4.82 6.75 2.63
C LEU A 426 -4.01 7.30 3.82
N ASP A 427 -4.50 7.09 5.04
CA ASP A 427 -3.87 7.59 6.28
C ASP A 427 -2.40 7.21 6.45
N SER A 428 -2.03 5.97 6.15
CA SER A 428 -0.64 5.53 6.25
C SER A 428 0.28 6.30 5.29
N CYS A 429 -0.21 6.65 4.09
CA CYS A 429 0.53 7.53 3.20
C CYS A 429 0.62 8.94 3.76
N ILE A 430 -0.46 9.52 4.30
CA ILE A 430 -0.40 10.89 4.85
C ILE A 430 0.61 10.98 5.99
N ILE A 431 0.61 10.00 6.90
CA ILE A 431 1.57 9.95 8.02
C ILE A 431 3.01 9.80 7.53
N THR A 432 3.26 8.89 6.58
CA THR A 432 4.62 8.70 6.04
C THR A 432 5.12 9.94 5.31
N ARG A 433 4.21 10.63 4.60
CA ARG A 433 4.54 11.78 3.75
C ARG A 433 4.49 13.14 4.43
N SER A 434 4.14 13.21 5.72
CA SER A 434 3.82 14.46 6.41
C SER A 434 4.94 15.52 6.35
N ASP A 435 6.21 15.12 6.21
CA ASP A 435 7.36 16.03 6.09
C ASP A 435 8.14 15.84 4.76
N ASP A 436 7.49 15.27 3.74
CA ASP A 436 8.15 14.95 2.47
C ASP A 436 8.59 16.21 1.72
N ALA A 437 7.71 17.20 1.67
CA ALA A 437 7.90 18.36 0.81
C ALA A 437 7.24 19.63 1.35
N PRO A 438 7.73 20.82 0.95
CA PRO A 438 7.22 22.11 1.42
C PRO A 438 5.72 22.31 1.29
N HIS A 439 5.08 21.71 0.28
CA HIS A 439 3.63 21.80 0.07
C HIS A 439 2.80 20.98 1.08
N LEU A 440 3.42 20.01 1.78
CA LEU A 440 2.83 19.26 2.89
C LEU A 440 3.32 19.85 4.23
N SER A 441 3.01 21.13 4.49
CA SER A 441 3.57 21.82 5.67
C SER A 441 2.93 21.39 6.98
N MET A 442 3.77 20.91 7.91
CA MET A 442 3.39 20.53 9.27
C MET A 442 3.28 21.68 10.27
N GLU A 443 3.53 22.92 9.83
CA GLU A 443 3.61 24.08 10.71
C GLU A 443 2.30 24.35 11.46
N ARG A 444 1.16 24.30 10.75
CA ARG A 444 -0.17 24.48 11.34
C ARG A 444 -0.60 23.32 12.25
N HIS A 445 0.10 22.20 12.15
CA HIS A 445 -0.14 20.98 12.91
C HIS A 445 0.82 20.81 14.09
N LYS A 446 1.67 21.80 14.38
CA LYS A 446 2.66 21.76 15.47
C LYS A 446 3.60 20.55 15.36
N GLY A 447 3.86 20.06 14.15
CA GLY A 447 4.66 18.86 13.93
C GLY A 447 3.95 17.54 14.21
N LEU A 448 2.63 17.53 14.43
CA LEU A 448 1.86 16.31 14.70
C LEU A 448 1.24 15.71 13.43
N ARG A 449 1.81 14.61 12.92
CA ARG A 449 1.36 13.93 11.69
C ARG A 449 -0.06 13.41 11.81
N SER A 450 -0.45 12.96 13.01
CA SER A 450 -1.82 12.58 13.32
C SER A 450 -2.79 13.77 13.25
N SER A 451 -2.34 14.99 13.54
CA SER A 451 -3.17 16.20 13.35
C SER A 451 -3.34 16.56 11.87
N LEU A 452 -2.30 16.41 11.04
CA LEU A 452 -2.42 16.60 9.58
C LEU A 452 -3.39 15.56 9.00
N THR A 453 -3.21 14.30 9.37
CA THR A 453 -4.04 13.19 8.89
C THR A 453 -5.50 13.35 9.30
N LEU A 454 -5.78 13.81 10.53
CA LEU A 454 -7.13 14.19 10.97
C LEU A 454 -7.75 15.24 10.04
N GLU A 455 -7.00 16.27 9.64
CA GLU A 455 -7.50 17.31 8.74
C GLU A 455 -7.89 16.75 7.37
N TYR A 456 -7.12 15.81 6.82
CA TYR A 456 -7.48 15.12 5.57
C TYR A 456 -8.78 14.33 5.71
N TYR A 457 -8.96 13.59 6.80
CA TYR A 457 -10.21 12.89 7.09
C TYR A 457 -11.40 13.83 7.19
N LYS A 458 -11.22 14.95 7.91
CA LYS A 458 -12.26 15.95 8.09
C LYS A 458 -12.62 16.64 6.78
N SER A 459 -11.62 16.93 5.95
CA SER A 459 -11.81 17.51 4.62
C SER A 459 -12.55 16.54 3.68
N ALA A 460 -12.17 15.26 3.67
CA ALA A 460 -12.89 14.22 2.91
C ALA A 460 -14.34 14.07 3.36
N TYR A 461 -14.61 14.16 4.67
CA TYR A 461 -15.98 14.20 5.20
C TYR A 461 -16.79 15.38 4.64
N TYR A 462 -16.23 16.60 4.64
CA TYR A 462 -16.94 17.76 4.08
C TYR A 462 -17.20 17.61 2.59
N HIS A 463 -16.22 17.11 1.83
CA HIS A 463 -16.40 16.79 0.42
C HIS A 463 -17.54 15.78 0.22
N ILE A 464 -17.60 14.70 1.01
CA ILE A 464 -18.68 13.71 0.91
C ILE A 464 -20.05 14.34 1.19
N VAL A 465 -20.18 15.12 2.26
CA VAL A 465 -21.45 15.75 2.64
C VAL A 465 -21.92 16.78 1.61
N GLU A 466 -20.99 17.48 0.97
CA GLU A 466 -21.29 18.50 -0.04
C GLU A 466 -21.64 17.89 -1.41
N GLN A 467 -20.89 16.88 -1.85
CA GLN A 467 -20.99 16.35 -3.21
C GLN A 467 -21.94 15.15 -3.34
N TYR A 468 -22.21 14.43 -2.24
CA TYR A 468 -22.97 13.18 -2.29
C TYR A 468 -24.17 13.16 -1.33
N PRO A 469 -25.32 12.59 -1.73
CA PRO A 469 -26.55 12.58 -0.93
C PRO A 469 -26.64 11.42 0.08
N TYR A 470 -25.53 10.71 0.33
CA TYR A 470 -25.56 9.42 1.02
C TYR A 470 -25.32 9.54 2.54
N TRP A 471 -24.50 10.48 2.98
CA TRP A 471 -24.09 10.59 4.39
C TRP A 471 -25.27 10.73 5.37
N ASN A 472 -26.21 11.60 5.05
CA ASN A 472 -27.33 11.95 5.94
C ASN A 472 -28.37 10.84 6.11
N ARG A 473 -28.29 9.74 5.33
CA ARG A 473 -29.24 8.61 5.42
C ARG A 473 -29.12 7.86 6.75
N SER A 474 -27.90 7.71 7.22
CA SER A 474 -27.55 6.95 8.42
C SER A 474 -26.82 7.81 9.45
N SER A 475 -26.54 9.07 9.11
CA SER A 475 -25.59 9.96 9.81
C SER A 475 -24.20 9.32 9.92
N GLY A 476 -23.73 8.69 8.84
CA GLY A 476 -22.41 8.06 8.74
C GLY A 476 -22.31 6.62 9.24
N ARG A 477 -23.37 6.01 9.82
CA ARG A 477 -23.28 4.66 10.42
C ARG A 477 -22.99 3.54 9.44
N ASP A 478 -23.33 3.74 8.17
CA ASP A 478 -23.04 2.81 7.07
C ASP A 478 -21.73 3.17 6.32
N HIS A 479 -21.00 4.18 6.80
CA HIS A 479 -19.70 4.56 6.25
C HIS A 479 -18.58 3.79 6.94
N ILE A 480 -17.57 3.42 6.15
CA ILE A 480 -16.41 2.65 6.58
C ILE A 480 -15.15 3.46 6.29
N TRP A 481 -14.37 3.74 7.33
CA TRP A 481 -13.13 4.51 7.27
C TRP A 481 -11.94 3.68 7.73
N PHE A 482 -10.75 3.95 7.19
CA PHE A 482 -9.59 3.08 7.35
C PHE A 482 -8.46 3.72 8.17
N PHE A 483 -8.38 3.43 9.46
CA PHE A 483 -7.31 3.90 10.35
C PHE A 483 -6.23 2.85 10.54
N SER A 484 -5.35 2.75 9.54
CA SER A 484 -4.29 1.76 9.52
C SER A 484 -3.11 2.15 10.42
N TRP A 485 -2.81 3.43 10.57
CA TRP A 485 -1.56 3.79 11.23
C TRP A 485 -1.58 3.55 12.75
N ASP A 486 -0.49 2.99 13.27
CA ASP A 486 -0.17 2.74 14.70
C ASP A 486 -1.36 2.75 15.67
N GLU A 487 -1.75 3.93 16.15
CA GLU A 487 -2.77 4.11 17.19
C GLU A 487 -4.23 4.11 16.67
N GLY A 488 -4.45 3.73 15.42
CA GLY A 488 -5.78 3.58 14.82
C GLY A 488 -6.60 4.87 14.89
N ALA A 489 -7.89 4.74 15.22
CA ALA A 489 -8.84 5.86 15.19
C ALA A 489 -8.76 6.81 16.40
N CYS A 490 -7.68 6.79 17.19
CA CYS A 490 -7.48 7.71 18.31
C CYS A 490 -7.57 9.21 17.91
N TYR A 491 -7.04 9.52 16.73
CA TYR A 491 -7.04 10.87 16.16
C TYR A 491 -8.17 11.08 15.14
N ALA A 492 -9.16 10.17 15.05
CA ALA A 492 -10.27 10.36 14.13
C ALA A 492 -11.00 11.69 14.43
N PRO A 493 -11.42 12.44 13.41
CA PRO A 493 -12.23 13.63 13.63
C PRO A 493 -13.61 13.25 14.17
N LYS A 494 -14.15 14.08 15.06
CA LYS A 494 -15.45 13.83 15.71
C LYS A 494 -16.59 13.68 14.70
N GLU A 495 -16.48 14.36 13.55
CA GLU A 495 -17.48 14.41 12.50
C GLU A 495 -17.79 13.03 11.91
N ILE A 496 -16.79 12.13 11.89
CA ILE A 496 -16.94 10.80 11.28
C ILE A 496 -17.10 9.69 12.31
N TRP A 497 -17.02 9.99 13.62
CA TRP A 497 -16.93 8.96 14.67
C TRP A 497 -18.10 7.97 14.70
N ASN A 498 -19.30 8.40 14.25
CA ASN A 498 -20.49 7.55 14.19
C ASN A 498 -20.37 6.41 13.15
N SER A 499 -19.36 6.45 12.29
CA SER A 499 -19.06 5.47 11.25
C SER A 499 -18.35 4.23 11.82
N THR A 500 -18.25 3.18 11.00
CA THR A 500 -17.40 2.02 11.30
C THR A 500 -15.94 2.32 10.98
N MET A 501 -15.07 2.10 11.97
CA MET A 501 -13.63 2.25 11.81
C MET A 501 -12.98 0.89 11.58
N LEU A 502 -12.17 0.78 10.54
CA LEU A 502 -11.24 -0.31 10.35
C LEU A 502 -9.89 0.10 10.95
N VAL A 503 -9.52 -0.48 12.08
CA VAL A 503 -8.33 -0.05 12.85
C VAL A 503 -7.28 -1.16 12.92
N HIS A 504 -5.99 -0.83 12.97
CA HIS A 504 -4.97 -1.85 13.31
C HIS A 504 -4.81 -2.07 14.83
N TRP A 505 -5.47 -1.25 15.66
CA TRP A 505 -5.37 -1.30 17.12
C TRP A 505 -6.73 -1.16 17.81
N GLY A 506 -7.13 -2.16 18.60
CA GLY A 506 -8.43 -2.19 19.31
C GLY A 506 -8.44 -1.52 20.69
N ASN A 507 -7.86 -0.32 20.84
CA ASN A 507 -7.78 0.37 22.13
C ASN A 507 -9.09 1.09 22.51
N THR A 508 -9.79 0.60 23.54
CA THR A 508 -11.05 1.20 24.02
C THR A 508 -10.86 2.42 24.94
N ASN A 509 -9.63 2.95 25.08
CA ASN A 509 -9.25 4.01 26.02
C ASN A 509 -9.45 3.72 27.52
N THR A 510 -9.91 2.51 27.88
CA THR A 510 -10.04 2.09 29.28
C THR A 510 -8.68 1.87 29.95
N LYS A 511 -7.69 1.43 29.17
CA LYS A 511 -6.34 1.12 29.63
C LYS A 511 -5.31 2.18 29.21
N HIS A 512 -5.42 2.65 27.98
CA HIS A 512 -4.53 3.66 27.42
C HIS A 512 -5.35 4.89 27.08
N ASN A 513 -5.50 5.80 28.05
CA ASN A 513 -6.21 7.07 27.89
C ASN A 513 -5.31 8.21 27.37
N ARG A 514 -4.12 7.86 26.89
CA ARG A 514 -3.07 8.71 26.34
C ARG A 514 -2.36 7.96 25.22
N SER A 515 -1.67 8.69 24.35
CA SER A 515 -0.87 8.09 23.29
C SER A 515 0.23 7.19 23.86
N THR A 516 0.41 6.06 23.21
CA THR A 516 1.42 5.04 23.51
C THR A 516 2.39 4.83 22.36
N THR A 517 2.26 5.60 21.29
CA THR A 517 3.19 5.55 20.16
C THR A 517 4.63 5.82 20.59
N ALA A 518 5.57 5.16 19.94
CA ALA A 518 6.99 5.47 20.07
C ALA A 518 7.38 6.74 19.28
N TYR A 519 6.53 7.20 18.36
CA TYR A 519 6.80 8.32 17.47
C TYR A 519 6.20 9.61 18.02
N TRP A 520 7.04 10.52 18.51
CA TRP A 520 6.58 11.76 19.14
C TRP A 520 5.62 12.56 18.24
N ALA A 521 5.83 12.55 16.92
CA ALA A 521 5.02 13.25 15.92
C ALA A 521 3.63 12.62 15.71
N ASP A 522 3.38 11.42 16.22
CA ASP A 522 2.08 10.73 16.07
C ASP A 522 1.20 10.90 17.31
N LYS A 523 1.74 11.48 18.39
CA LYS A 523 1.04 11.63 19.66
C LYS A 523 -0.24 12.44 19.51
N TRP A 524 -1.37 11.79 19.76
CA TRP A 524 -2.69 12.43 19.64
C TRP A 524 -3.12 13.21 20.89
N ASP A 525 -2.40 13.11 22.02
CA ASP A 525 -2.77 13.79 23.28
C ASP A 525 -2.91 15.31 23.12
N GLU A 526 -2.08 15.90 22.26
CA GLU A 526 -2.04 17.35 22.03
C GLU A 526 -3.07 17.82 21.00
N ILE A 527 -3.76 16.90 20.33
CA ILE A 527 -4.84 17.22 19.41
C ILE A 527 -6.08 17.61 20.20
N SER A 528 -6.56 18.84 19.97
CA SER A 528 -7.71 19.38 20.71
C SER A 528 -8.95 18.50 20.59
N THR A 529 -9.71 18.39 21.68
CA THR A 529 -11.02 17.72 21.71
C THR A 529 -12.05 18.41 20.80
N HIS A 530 -11.82 19.65 20.40
CA HIS A 530 -12.67 20.30 19.39
C HIS A 530 -12.51 19.66 18.01
N MET A 531 -11.32 19.16 17.68
CA MET A 531 -11.01 18.50 16.41
C MET A 531 -11.41 17.03 16.43
N ARG A 532 -10.88 16.27 17.40
CA ARG A 532 -11.13 14.81 17.48
C ARG A 532 -12.39 14.43 18.25
N GLY A 533 -12.90 15.28 19.15
CA GLY A 533 -14.01 14.91 20.04
C GLY A 533 -13.54 14.20 21.33
N ILE A 534 -14.49 13.56 22.01
CA ILE A 534 -14.28 12.85 23.29
C ILE A 534 -14.75 11.40 23.12
N HIS A 535 -14.19 10.70 22.14
CA HIS A 535 -14.50 9.31 21.85
C HIS A 535 -13.31 8.38 22.20
N PRO A 536 -13.53 7.07 22.40
CA PRO A 536 -12.44 6.10 22.52
C PRO A 536 -11.70 5.95 21.18
N CYS A 537 -10.55 5.28 21.15
CA CYS A 537 -9.87 5.00 19.86
C CYS A 537 -10.50 3.84 19.09
N PHE A 538 -11.32 3.03 19.77
CA PHE A 538 -11.99 1.87 19.22
C PHE A 538 -13.28 1.61 20.00
N ASP A 539 -14.37 1.39 19.27
CA ASP A 539 -15.66 0.99 19.78
C ASP A 539 -15.97 -0.47 19.36
N PRO A 540 -15.95 -1.43 20.31
CA PRO A 540 -16.15 -2.85 19.99
C PRO A 540 -17.54 -3.18 19.44
N ASP A 541 -18.52 -2.28 19.57
CA ASP A 541 -19.88 -2.52 19.09
C ASP A 541 -20.04 -2.19 17.60
N LYS A 542 -19.11 -1.43 16.99
CA LYS A 542 -19.20 -0.98 15.59
C LYS A 542 -17.91 -1.05 14.77
N ASP A 543 -16.74 -1.10 15.41
CA ASP A 543 -15.43 -1.04 14.75
C ASP A 543 -14.82 -2.43 14.58
N LEU A 544 -13.90 -2.56 13.62
CA LEU A 544 -13.22 -3.81 13.29
C LEU A 544 -11.71 -3.66 13.39
N VAL A 545 -11.06 -4.62 14.04
CA VAL A 545 -9.60 -4.69 14.10
C VAL A 545 -9.07 -5.49 12.91
N LEU A 546 -8.19 -4.88 12.14
CA LEU A 546 -7.54 -5.50 10.98
C LEU A 546 -6.18 -6.09 11.34
N PRO A 547 -5.83 -7.25 10.76
CA PRO A 547 -4.50 -7.81 10.92
C PRO A 547 -3.46 -6.96 10.21
N ALA A 548 -2.30 -6.78 10.82
CA ALA A 548 -1.20 -6.10 10.17
C ALA A 548 -0.67 -6.90 8.97
N TRP A 549 -0.17 -6.21 7.95
CA TRP A 549 0.36 -6.80 6.73
C TRP A 549 1.80 -7.30 6.93
N LYS A 550 1.93 -8.37 7.72
CA LYS A 550 3.20 -9.01 8.06
C LYS A 550 3.10 -10.53 8.02
N VAL A 551 4.26 -11.19 7.96
CA VAL A 551 4.31 -12.65 8.06
C VAL A 551 3.84 -13.09 9.46
N PRO A 552 2.89 -14.03 9.53
CA PRO A 552 2.42 -14.54 10.81
C PRO A 552 3.54 -15.31 11.53
N ASP A 553 3.60 -15.16 12.86
CA ASP A 553 4.56 -15.90 13.69
C ASP A 553 4.21 -17.40 13.65
N ALA A 554 5.15 -18.19 13.13
CA ALA A 554 5.02 -19.64 13.00
C ALA A 554 4.62 -20.35 14.30
N ASN A 555 5.11 -19.86 15.44
CA ASN A 555 4.83 -20.46 16.76
C ASN A 555 3.38 -20.24 17.19
N VAL A 556 2.77 -19.13 16.76
CA VAL A 556 1.37 -18.81 17.02
C VAL A 556 0.46 -19.74 16.24
N LEU A 557 0.76 -19.95 14.96
CA LEU A 557 0.00 -20.85 14.10
C LEU A 557 0.06 -22.30 14.61
N ALA A 558 1.23 -22.74 15.09
CA ALA A 558 1.42 -24.06 15.70
C ALA A 558 0.58 -24.27 16.98
N SER A 559 0.18 -23.18 17.66
CA SER A 559 -0.61 -23.23 18.89
C SER A 559 -2.11 -23.53 18.67
N LYS A 560 -2.57 -23.62 17.41
CA LYS A 560 -3.93 -24.03 17.00
C LYS A 560 -5.06 -23.36 17.79
N PHE A 561 -4.97 -22.04 18.02
CA PHE A 561 -6.00 -21.28 18.75
C PHE A 561 -7.40 -21.47 18.15
N TRP A 562 -7.48 -21.64 16.83
CA TRP A 562 -8.70 -21.94 16.07
C TRP A 562 -9.35 -23.29 16.41
N ALA A 563 -8.63 -24.26 16.97
CA ALA A 563 -9.15 -25.59 17.32
C ALA A 563 -9.83 -25.62 18.70
N ARG A 564 -9.79 -24.51 19.45
CA ARG A 564 -10.41 -24.41 20.78
C ARG A 564 -11.95 -24.53 20.66
N PRO A 565 -12.67 -25.08 21.65
CA PRO A 565 -14.14 -25.07 21.68
C PRO A 565 -14.72 -23.65 21.63
N ARG A 566 -15.94 -23.47 21.10
CA ARG A 566 -16.59 -22.15 20.92
C ARG A 566 -16.69 -21.36 22.22
N GLU A 567 -16.90 -22.04 23.35
CA GLU A 567 -16.98 -21.47 24.70
C GLU A 567 -15.64 -20.87 25.16
N LYS A 568 -14.53 -21.34 24.56
CA LYS A 568 -13.17 -20.83 24.77
C LYS A 568 -12.75 -19.82 23.67
N ARG A 569 -13.47 -19.74 22.55
CA ARG A 569 -13.30 -18.72 21.50
C ARG A 569 -14.13 -17.46 21.81
N LYS A 570 -13.84 -16.82 22.95
CA LYS A 570 -14.55 -15.60 23.38
C LYS A 570 -14.15 -14.34 22.60
N THR A 571 -13.27 -14.48 21.61
CA THR A 571 -12.73 -13.39 20.83
C THR A 571 -12.74 -13.85 19.38
N LEU A 572 -13.57 -13.22 18.55
CA LEU A 572 -13.51 -13.37 17.10
C LEU A 572 -12.29 -12.56 16.63
N PHE A 573 -11.45 -13.16 15.78
CA PHE A 573 -10.29 -12.55 15.09
C PHE A 573 -9.81 -11.20 15.66
N PHE A 574 -8.78 -11.24 16.50
CA PHE A 574 -8.27 -10.05 17.16
C PHE A 574 -6.76 -9.97 17.00
N PHE A 575 -6.33 -9.03 16.16
CA PHE A 575 -4.95 -8.62 16.14
C PHE A 575 -4.69 -7.78 17.39
N ASN A 576 -4.32 -8.47 18.46
CA ASN A 576 -3.82 -7.79 19.64
C ASN A 576 -2.31 -7.60 19.48
N GLY A 577 -1.87 -6.35 19.31
CA GLY A 577 -0.59 -5.97 19.90
C GLY A 577 -0.62 -6.24 21.41
N ASN A 578 0.51 -6.18 22.12
CA ASN A 578 0.51 -6.41 23.56
C ASN A 578 -0.33 -5.35 24.32
N LEU A 579 -1.64 -5.58 24.47
CA LEU A 579 -2.56 -4.66 25.16
C LEU A 579 -2.51 -4.77 26.68
N GLY A 580 -1.48 -5.36 27.31
CA GLY A 580 -1.33 -5.44 28.78
C GLY A 580 -2.64 -5.74 29.56
N PRO A 581 -2.83 -5.27 30.80
CA PRO A 581 -3.46 -6.04 31.87
C PRO A 581 -4.98 -5.89 31.93
N ALA A 582 -5.69 -6.28 30.85
CA ALA A 582 -7.06 -6.77 30.97
C ALA A 582 -7.17 -8.09 31.79
N TYR A 583 -6.05 -8.54 32.36
CA TYR A 583 -5.90 -9.67 33.27
C TYR A 583 -5.13 -9.21 34.53
N PRO A 584 -5.67 -9.41 35.75
CA PRO A 584 -5.04 -8.99 37.01
C PRO A 584 -3.63 -9.55 37.28
N GLN A 585 -3.22 -10.59 36.55
CA GLN A 585 -1.89 -11.22 36.61
C GLN A 585 -1.19 -11.31 35.24
N GLY A 586 -1.62 -10.49 34.26
CA GLY A 586 -1.16 -10.58 32.87
C GLY A 586 -1.67 -11.82 32.13
N ARG A 587 -1.59 -11.83 30.80
CA ARG A 587 -1.58 -13.11 30.06
C ARG A 587 -0.14 -13.63 30.11
N PRO A 588 0.10 -14.91 30.44
CA PRO A 588 1.44 -15.51 30.40
C PRO A 588 1.95 -15.74 28.96
N GLN A 589 1.28 -15.17 27.94
CA GLN A 589 1.51 -15.49 26.54
C GLN A 589 2.16 -14.29 25.85
N VAL A 590 3.41 -14.48 25.48
CA VAL A 590 4.30 -13.54 24.78
C VAL A 590 3.93 -13.36 23.29
N SER A 591 2.84 -13.99 22.84
CA SER A 591 2.52 -14.20 21.44
C SER A 591 1.34 -13.35 20.96
N TYR A 592 1.55 -12.66 19.83
CA TYR A 592 0.51 -12.09 18.99
C TYR A 592 -0.49 -13.20 18.60
N VAL A 593 -1.79 -12.95 18.65
CA VAL A 593 -2.78 -13.90 18.11
C VAL A 593 -3.01 -13.49 16.66
N TYR A 594 -2.60 -14.37 15.74
CA TYR A 594 -2.89 -14.29 14.31
C TYR A 594 -4.16 -15.05 13.99
#